data_AF-A0A6B3FYW5-F1
#
_entry.id   AF-A0A6B3FYW5-F1
#
_cell.length_a   1.000
_cell.length_b   1.000
_cell.length_c   1.000
_cell.angle_alpha   90.00
_cell.angle_beta   90.00
_cell.angle_gamma   90.00
#
_symmetry.space_group_name_H-M   'P 1'
#
loop_
_entity.id
_entity.type
_entity.pdbx_description
1 polymer ?
#
loop_
_entity_poly.entity_id
_entity_poly.type
_entity_poly.pdbx_seq_one_letter_code
_entity_poly.pdbx_strand_id
1 'polypeptide(L)'
;GATIVRAIGAKPPVLGAWTHLLGVYDRQAQKIRLYVNGKLNAETAFTTPWAANGPFEIGRWGTSNQLDAAVDQAAVFNRVVYPDELNGLVNLENPDTGHPQAELLAHWALDETAGTTGLDSSGRGNTLSLQTGAAFTTTDDYAHGNVLSLDAGALGRATAPVKLDESGSFTVAGWVNLEAQSRLEDTTVAHSPTVFSHPGANRNAFRLWYRQEAGESVGDWNFGVYATDVLEGPAATTVSDEVNPPGGWIHVAGVFDSADRSAK
;
A
#
# COMPACT_ATOMS: atom_id res chain seq x y z
N GLY A 1 -31.13 -2.48 -28.43
CA GLY A 1 -30.85 -1.39 -27.49
C GLY A 1 -29.49 -0.80 -27.80
N ALA A 2 -29.24 0.47 -27.47
CA ALA A 2 -27.90 1.04 -27.60
C ALA A 2 -26.90 0.27 -26.72
N THR A 3 -25.73 -0.04 -27.26
CA THR A 3 -24.67 -0.73 -26.52
C THR A 3 -23.85 0.29 -25.73
N ILE A 4 -23.75 0.09 -24.42
CA ILE A 4 -22.87 0.88 -23.56
C ILE A 4 -21.40 0.57 -23.88
N VAL A 5 -20.59 1.60 -24.10
CA VAL A 5 -19.14 1.50 -24.24
C VAL A 5 -18.50 1.74 -22.87
N ARG A 6 -17.52 0.93 -22.48
CA ARG A 6 -16.91 0.95 -21.15
C ARG A 6 -15.38 0.91 -21.24
N ALA A 7 -14.72 1.66 -20.37
CA ALA A 7 -13.33 1.41 -19.98
C ALA A 7 -13.40 0.58 -18.69
N ILE A 8 -12.89 -0.66 -18.72
CA ILE A 8 -13.06 -1.63 -17.63
C ILE A 8 -11.73 -1.77 -16.90
N GLY A 9 -11.75 -1.58 -15.58
CA GLY A 9 -10.55 -1.74 -14.77
C GLY A 9 -10.00 -3.18 -14.82
N ALA A 10 -8.69 -3.33 -14.82
CA ALA A 10 -8.02 -4.64 -14.95
C ALA A 10 -7.95 -5.43 -13.63
N LYS A 11 -8.13 -4.78 -12.48
CA LYS A 11 -8.10 -5.39 -11.16
C LYS A 11 -9.44 -5.17 -10.43
N PRO A 12 -9.91 -6.15 -9.63
CA PRO A 12 -11.06 -5.93 -8.77
C PRO A 12 -10.74 -4.86 -7.72
N PRO A 13 -11.72 -4.05 -7.29
CA PRO A 13 -11.53 -3.09 -6.20
C PRO A 13 -11.32 -3.80 -4.86
N VAL A 14 -10.57 -3.19 -3.96
CA VAL A 14 -10.38 -3.69 -2.59
C VAL A 14 -11.53 -3.21 -1.72
N LEU A 15 -12.38 -4.13 -1.26
CA LEU A 15 -13.53 -3.78 -0.42
C LEU A 15 -13.08 -3.16 0.90
N GLY A 16 -13.65 -2.00 1.24
CA GLY A 16 -13.35 -1.27 2.48
C GLY A 16 -12.13 -0.34 2.39
N ALA A 17 -11.41 -0.33 1.27
CA ALA A 17 -10.39 0.69 1.00
C ALA A 17 -11.01 1.86 0.22
N TRP A 18 -10.57 3.08 0.53
CA TRP A 18 -10.89 4.23 -0.31
C TRP A 18 -10.19 4.09 -1.67
N THR A 19 -10.93 4.34 -2.74
CA THR A 19 -10.41 4.30 -4.10
C THR A 19 -10.72 5.61 -4.80
N HIS A 20 -9.69 6.29 -5.30
CA HIS A 20 -9.89 7.47 -6.14
C HIS A 20 -10.22 7.03 -7.57
N LEU A 21 -11.34 7.51 -8.10
CA LEU A 21 -11.81 7.20 -9.46
C LEU A 21 -11.92 8.48 -10.29
N LEU A 22 -11.34 8.47 -11.49
CA LEU A 22 -11.54 9.52 -12.48
C LEU A 22 -11.92 8.92 -13.83
N GLY A 23 -13.08 9.32 -14.32
CA GLY A 23 -13.50 9.09 -15.70
C GLY A 23 -13.23 10.31 -16.58
N VAL A 24 -12.59 10.11 -17.72
CA VAL A 24 -12.33 11.19 -18.69
C VAL A 24 -12.93 10.81 -20.03
N TYR A 25 -13.72 11.72 -20.61
CA TYR A 25 -14.07 11.65 -22.03
C TYR A 25 -13.29 12.73 -22.79
N ASP A 26 -12.55 12.29 -23.80
CA ASP A 26 -11.75 13.14 -24.68
C ASP A 26 -12.38 13.13 -26.07
N ARG A 27 -13.07 14.23 -26.40
CA ARG A 27 -13.76 14.37 -27.69
C ARG A 27 -12.79 14.46 -28.87
N GLN A 28 -11.61 15.06 -28.67
CA GLN A 28 -10.62 15.22 -29.74
C GLN A 28 -9.94 13.89 -30.04
N ALA A 29 -9.56 13.13 -29.01
CA ALA A 29 -9.01 11.79 -29.18
C ALA A 29 -10.09 10.74 -29.52
N GLN A 30 -11.37 11.05 -29.30
CA GLN A 30 -12.51 10.13 -29.40
C GLN A 30 -12.35 8.90 -28.49
N LYS A 31 -12.06 9.14 -27.21
CA LYS A 31 -11.78 8.07 -26.22
C LYS A 31 -12.40 8.37 -24.86
N ILE A 32 -12.73 7.30 -24.14
CA ILE A 32 -12.95 7.33 -22.70
C ILE A 32 -11.76 6.69 -21.99
N ARG A 33 -11.38 7.25 -20.83
CA ARG A 33 -10.31 6.75 -19.96
C ARG A 33 -10.83 6.57 -18.54
N LEU A 34 -10.37 5.52 -17.88
CA LEU A 34 -10.59 5.26 -16.47
C LEU A 34 -9.24 5.30 -15.75
N TYR A 35 -9.13 6.18 -14.77
CA TYR A 35 -8.01 6.23 -13.83
C TYR A 35 -8.47 5.70 -12.48
N VAL A 36 -7.66 4.86 -11.86
CA VAL A 36 -7.86 4.28 -10.53
C VAL A 36 -6.62 4.60 -9.72
N ASN A 37 -6.79 5.26 -8.56
CA ASN A 37 -5.71 5.73 -7.69
C ASN A 37 -4.58 6.44 -8.46
N GLY A 38 -4.99 7.41 -9.30
CA GLY A 38 -4.09 8.25 -10.12
C GLY A 38 -3.50 7.59 -11.36
N LYS A 39 -3.65 6.27 -11.53
CA LYS A 39 -3.06 5.54 -12.65
C LYS A 39 -4.06 5.28 -13.76
N LEU A 40 -3.67 5.52 -15.01
CA LEU A 40 -4.46 5.10 -16.18
C LEU A 40 -4.61 3.58 -16.14
N ASN A 41 -5.86 3.12 -15.96
CA ASN A 41 -6.19 1.72 -15.80
C ASN A 41 -6.76 1.13 -17.09
N ALA A 42 -7.60 1.90 -17.81
CA ALA A 42 -8.18 1.48 -19.07
C ALA A 42 -8.50 2.66 -20.00
N GLU A 43 -8.47 2.41 -21.31
CA GLU A 43 -8.84 3.34 -22.36
C GLU A 43 -9.64 2.62 -23.45
N THR A 44 -10.75 3.21 -23.90
CA THR A 44 -11.62 2.65 -24.94
C THR A 44 -12.04 3.74 -25.94
N ALA A 45 -12.08 3.41 -27.23
CA ALA A 45 -12.57 4.33 -28.26
C ALA A 45 -14.07 4.63 -28.08
N PHE A 46 -14.46 5.90 -28.23
CA PHE A 46 -15.85 6.34 -28.14
C PHE A 46 -16.11 7.58 -29.00
N THR A 47 -16.99 7.44 -30.00
CA THR A 47 -17.17 8.43 -31.08
C THR A 47 -18.56 9.06 -31.12
N THR A 48 -19.54 8.51 -30.39
CA THR A 48 -20.96 8.89 -30.49
C THR A 48 -21.53 9.38 -29.14
N PRO A 49 -21.02 10.48 -28.57
CA PRO A 49 -21.56 11.02 -27.32
C PRO A 49 -22.97 11.57 -27.52
N TRP A 50 -23.81 11.43 -26.49
CA TRP A 50 -25.13 12.04 -26.42
C TRP A 50 -25.20 12.97 -25.20
N ALA A 51 -25.88 14.11 -25.34
CA ALA A 51 -26.09 15.06 -24.27
C ALA A 51 -27.44 14.82 -23.59
N ALA A 52 -27.42 14.46 -22.31
CA ALA A 52 -28.62 14.35 -21.49
C ALA A 52 -29.07 15.73 -20.99
N ASN A 53 -30.37 15.89 -20.77
CA ASN A 53 -30.98 17.13 -20.24
C ASN A 53 -31.49 17.00 -18.79
N GLY A 54 -31.23 15.85 -18.14
CA GLY A 54 -31.66 15.57 -16.77
C GLY A 54 -30.68 16.07 -15.72
N PRO A 55 -31.04 15.99 -14.43
CA PRO A 55 -30.11 16.30 -13.34
C PRO A 55 -28.93 15.31 -13.31
N PHE A 56 -27.79 15.80 -12.84
CA PHE A 56 -26.63 14.95 -12.52
C PHE A 56 -26.92 14.14 -11.25
N GLU A 57 -26.62 12.84 -11.27
CA GLU A 57 -26.88 11.93 -10.15
C GLU A 57 -25.58 11.28 -9.65
N ILE A 58 -25.47 11.10 -8.33
CA ILE A 58 -24.38 10.35 -7.68
C ILE A 58 -24.99 9.12 -7.01
N GLY A 59 -24.32 7.97 -7.16
CA GLY A 59 -24.67 6.75 -6.45
C GLY A 59 -25.75 5.87 -7.09
N ARG A 60 -26.15 6.11 -8.35
CA ARG A 60 -27.05 5.17 -9.05
C ARG A 60 -27.00 5.22 -10.58
N TRP A 61 -27.52 4.18 -11.20
CA TRP A 61 -28.00 4.18 -12.60
C TRP A 61 -29.42 3.61 -12.66
N GLY A 62 -30.42 4.50 -12.69
CA GLY A 62 -31.83 4.11 -12.60
C GLY A 62 -32.18 3.51 -11.24
N THR A 63 -33.23 2.67 -11.18
CA THR A 63 -33.81 2.16 -9.92
C THR A 63 -33.34 0.77 -9.52
N SER A 64 -32.44 0.14 -10.26
CA SER A 64 -31.93 -1.21 -9.96
C SER A 64 -30.42 -1.27 -9.79
N ASN A 65 -29.72 -0.15 -9.98
CA ASN A 65 -28.27 -0.07 -9.85
C ASN A 65 -27.91 1.04 -8.85
N GLN A 66 -28.28 0.87 -7.59
CA GLN A 66 -27.92 1.77 -6.50
C GLN A 66 -26.56 1.39 -5.91
N LEU A 67 -25.81 2.40 -5.51
CA LEU A 67 -24.58 2.28 -4.75
C LEU A 67 -24.92 2.24 -3.27
N ASP A 68 -24.39 1.24 -2.57
CA ASP A 68 -24.35 1.17 -1.10
C ASP A 68 -22.90 1.35 -0.65
N ALA A 69 -22.47 2.62 -0.57
CA ALA A 69 -21.12 3.02 -0.21
C ALA A 69 -21.06 4.50 0.17
N ALA A 70 -19.93 4.94 0.72
CA ALA A 70 -19.63 6.36 0.91
C ALA A 70 -19.01 6.98 -0.37
N VAL A 71 -19.30 8.25 -0.62
CA VAL A 71 -18.68 9.07 -1.68
C VAL A 71 -18.23 10.37 -1.04
N ASP A 72 -17.01 10.79 -1.33
CA ASP A 72 -16.45 12.07 -0.87
C ASP A 72 -15.66 12.74 -2.00
N GLN A 73 -15.47 14.06 -1.90
CA GLN A 73 -14.67 14.89 -2.82
C GLN A 73 -15.05 14.74 -4.30
N ALA A 74 -16.35 14.68 -4.59
CA ALA A 74 -16.87 14.58 -5.95
C ALA A 74 -16.68 15.90 -6.74
N ALA A 75 -15.99 15.83 -7.89
CA ALA A 75 -15.74 16.96 -8.78
C ALA A 75 -16.15 16.65 -10.23
N VAL A 76 -16.60 17.67 -10.96
CA VAL A 76 -16.98 17.57 -12.38
C VAL A 76 -16.31 18.68 -13.18
N PHE A 77 -15.66 18.30 -14.29
CA PHE A 77 -14.91 19.22 -15.15
C PHE A 77 -15.53 19.28 -16.55
N ASN A 78 -15.55 20.48 -17.14
CA ASN A 78 -15.98 20.70 -18.52
C ASN A 78 -14.82 20.57 -19.54
N ARG A 79 -13.73 19.91 -19.14
CA ARG A 79 -12.51 19.74 -19.91
C ARG A 79 -11.88 18.38 -19.62
N VAL A 80 -10.93 17.99 -20.47
CA VAL A 80 -10.02 16.88 -20.16
C VAL A 80 -9.16 17.29 -18.96
N VAL A 81 -9.08 16.39 -17.98
CA VAL A 81 -8.07 16.42 -16.92
C VAL A 81 -6.87 15.62 -17.43
N TYR A 82 -5.71 16.27 -17.52
CA TYR A 82 -4.49 15.66 -18.04
C TYR A 82 -3.71 14.94 -16.92
N PRO A 83 -2.85 13.95 -17.27
CA PRO A 83 -2.05 13.22 -16.29
C PRO A 83 -1.28 14.11 -15.30
N ASP A 84 -0.71 15.22 -15.78
CA ASP A 84 0.09 16.13 -14.95
C ASP A 84 -0.72 16.88 -13.87
N GLU A 85 -2.05 16.87 -13.96
CA GLU A 85 -2.95 17.47 -12.98
C GLU A 85 -3.48 16.46 -11.94
N LEU A 86 -3.24 15.16 -12.16
CA LEU A 86 -3.85 14.10 -11.35
C LEU A 86 -3.32 14.05 -9.92
N ASN A 87 -2.06 14.41 -9.71
CA ASN A 87 -1.45 14.31 -8.37
C ASN A 87 -2.20 15.15 -7.34
N GLY A 88 -2.64 16.36 -7.69
CA GLY A 88 -3.42 17.21 -6.78
C GLY A 88 -4.86 16.74 -6.57
N LEU A 89 -5.41 15.93 -7.48
CA LEU A 89 -6.75 15.35 -7.34
C LEU A 89 -6.75 14.06 -6.51
N VAL A 90 -5.70 13.25 -6.65
CA VAL A 90 -5.56 11.96 -5.98
C VAL A 90 -5.06 12.15 -4.55
N ASN A 91 -4.04 12.99 -4.36
CA ASN A 91 -3.48 13.30 -3.06
C ASN A 91 -4.17 14.55 -2.49
N LEU A 92 -5.48 14.46 -2.28
CA LEU A 92 -6.29 15.56 -1.76
C LEU A 92 -5.62 16.19 -0.53
N GLU A 93 -5.42 17.49 -0.61
CA GLU A 93 -4.84 18.28 0.46
C GLU A 93 -5.87 18.46 1.57
N ASN A 94 -5.41 18.37 2.82
CA ASN A 94 -6.22 18.81 3.94
C ASN A 94 -6.48 20.33 3.77
N PRO A 95 -7.75 20.78 3.72
CA PRO A 95 -8.08 22.16 3.43
C PRO A 95 -7.59 23.15 4.50
N ASP A 96 -7.34 22.69 5.73
CA ASP A 96 -6.82 23.51 6.81
C ASP A 96 -5.29 23.69 6.72
N THR A 97 -4.58 22.70 6.18
CA THR A 97 -3.10 22.71 6.12
C THR A 97 -2.54 22.95 4.72
N GLY A 98 -3.34 22.77 3.67
CA GLY A 98 -2.90 22.80 2.27
C GLY A 98 -1.88 21.71 1.92
N HIS A 99 -1.84 20.63 2.69
CA HIS A 99 -0.90 19.53 2.48
C HIS A 99 -1.63 18.20 2.30
N PRO A 100 -1.14 17.31 1.42
CA PRO A 100 -1.70 15.97 1.28
C PRO A 100 -1.60 15.24 2.62
N GLN A 101 -2.72 14.67 3.09
CA GLN A 101 -2.77 13.94 4.34
C GLN A 101 -2.89 12.44 4.04
N ALA A 102 -1.83 11.69 4.32
CA ALA A 102 -1.89 10.23 4.28
C ALA A 102 -2.85 9.72 5.36
N GLU A 103 -3.79 8.86 4.98
CA GLU A 103 -4.68 8.20 5.91
C GLU A 103 -3.92 7.08 6.65
N LEU A 104 -3.85 7.15 7.98
CA LEU A 104 -3.24 6.11 8.79
C LEU A 104 -4.17 4.89 8.84
N LEU A 105 -3.81 3.83 8.12
CA LEU A 105 -4.62 2.60 8.01
C LEU A 105 -4.48 1.67 9.22
N ALA A 106 -3.33 1.67 9.89
CA ALA A 106 -3.10 0.93 11.11
C ALA A 106 -1.88 1.50 11.83
N HIS A 107 -1.85 1.39 13.15
CA HIS A 107 -0.67 1.69 13.95
C HIS A 107 -0.64 0.82 15.20
N TRP A 108 0.47 0.11 15.41
CA TRP A 108 0.68 -0.72 16.59
C TRP A 108 1.94 -0.26 17.29
N ALA A 109 1.82 0.16 18.55
CA ALA A 109 2.96 0.54 19.38
C ALA A 109 3.80 -0.68 19.80
N LEU A 110 3.15 -1.86 19.89
CA LEU A 110 3.75 -3.15 20.29
C LEU A 110 4.24 -3.17 21.75
N ASP A 111 3.69 -2.29 22.59
CA ASP A 111 4.04 -2.10 23.99
C ASP A 111 3.28 -3.04 24.96
N GLU A 112 2.52 -4.02 24.45
CA GLU A 112 1.83 -4.99 25.29
C GLU A 112 2.83 -5.79 26.15
N THR A 113 2.47 -6.08 27.41
CA THR A 113 3.36 -6.81 28.33
C THR A 113 3.26 -8.33 28.18
N ALA A 114 2.16 -8.82 27.59
CA ALA A 114 1.86 -10.23 27.36
C ALA A 114 0.66 -10.38 26.40
N GLY A 115 0.37 -11.63 26.02
CA GLY A 115 -0.78 -11.98 25.20
C GLY A 115 -0.43 -12.15 23.73
N THR A 116 -1.46 -12.30 22.90
CA THR A 116 -1.33 -12.62 21.47
C THR A 116 -1.96 -11.58 20.56
N THR A 117 -2.33 -10.42 21.10
CA THR A 117 -3.01 -9.36 20.35
C THR A 117 -2.37 -8.01 20.62
N GLY A 118 -2.05 -7.25 19.58
CA GLY A 118 -1.63 -5.85 19.66
C GLY A 118 -2.76 -4.89 19.27
N LEU A 119 -2.96 -3.83 20.05
CA LEU A 119 -4.02 -2.85 19.82
C LEU A 119 -3.68 -1.92 18.66
N ASP A 120 -4.63 -1.76 17.73
CA ASP A 120 -4.54 -0.76 16.67
C ASP A 120 -4.95 0.62 17.20
N SER A 121 -3.97 1.51 17.37
CA SER A 121 -4.18 2.87 17.86
C SER A 121 -4.64 3.85 16.77
N SER A 122 -4.77 3.41 15.50
CA SER A 122 -5.35 4.24 14.43
C SER A 122 -6.87 4.42 14.58
N GLY A 123 -7.51 3.60 15.42
CA GLY A 123 -8.96 3.61 15.63
C GLY A 123 -9.77 2.81 14.60
N ARG A 124 -9.10 2.07 13.70
CA ARG A 124 -9.75 1.30 12.61
C ARG A 124 -10.04 -0.16 12.94
N GLY A 125 -9.63 -0.60 14.13
CA GLY A 125 -9.89 -1.96 14.60
C GLY A 125 -9.07 -3.03 13.86
N ASN A 126 -7.93 -2.66 13.27
CA ASN A 126 -7.00 -3.60 12.65
C ASN A 126 -6.13 -4.29 13.72
N THR A 127 -6.75 -4.98 14.68
CA THR A 127 -6.03 -5.67 15.77
C THR A 127 -4.96 -6.61 15.21
N LEU A 128 -3.72 -6.45 15.67
CA LEU A 128 -2.61 -7.31 15.30
C LEU A 128 -2.74 -8.64 16.04
N SER A 129 -2.64 -9.76 15.34
CA SER A 129 -2.71 -11.11 15.92
C SER A 129 -1.35 -11.81 15.77
N LEU A 130 -0.72 -12.11 16.91
CA LEU A 130 0.54 -12.87 16.96
C LEU A 130 0.28 -14.33 16.54
N GLN A 131 1.21 -14.87 15.76
CA GLN A 131 1.24 -16.27 15.36
C GLN A 131 2.31 -17.03 16.13
N THR A 132 2.43 -18.33 15.89
CA THR A 132 3.52 -19.16 16.44
C THR A 132 4.88 -18.49 16.22
N GLY A 133 5.70 -18.46 17.28
CA GLY A 133 7.03 -17.84 17.26
C GLY A 133 7.04 -16.33 17.48
N ALA A 134 5.89 -15.68 17.69
CA ALA A 134 5.82 -14.26 18.04
C ALA A 134 5.40 -14.07 19.50
N ALA A 135 6.03 -13.13 20.20
CA ALA A 135 5.71 -12.80 21.59
C ALA A 135 6.02 -11.33 21.89
N PHE A 136 5.27 -10.73 22.81
CA PHE A 136 5.68 -9.47 23.40
C PHE A 136 6.75 -9.71 24.47
N THR A 137 7.80 -8.89 24.47
CA THR A 137 8.91 -9.00 25.42
C THR A 137 9.40 -7.62 25.86
N THR A 138 9.96 -7.56 27.06
CA THR A 138 10.67 -6.38 27.54
C THR A 138 12.02 -6.27 26.85
N THR A 139 12.43 -5.06 26.49
CA THR A 139 13.77 -4.76 25.99
C THR A 139 14.52 -3.93 27.03
N ASP A 140 15.84 -4.07 27.05
CA ASP A 140 16.72 -3.30 27.96
C ASP A 140 16.90 -1.83 27.50
N ASP A 141 16.30 -1.45 26.37
CA ASP A 141 16.29 -0.08 25.86
C ASP A 141 15.22 0.78 26.53
N TYR A 142 15.64 1.71 27.39
CA TYR A 142 14.75 2.64 28.10
C TYR A 142 13.94 3.58 27.18
N ALA A 143 14.30 3.74 25.91
CA ALA A 143 13.59 4.61 24.97
C ALA A 143 12.41 3.92 24.25
N HIS A 144 12.38 2.58 24.21
CA HIS A 144 11.38 1.78 23.50
C HIS A 144 10.79 0.80 24.50
N GLY A 145 9.47 0.83 24.73
CA GLY A 145 8.81 0.09 25.82
C GLY A 145 8.90 -1.43 25.69
N ASN A 146 7.79 -2.11 25.45
CA ASN A 146 7.85 -3.53 25.09
C ASN A 146 7.97 -3.65 23.57
N VAL A 147 8.40 -4.82 23.10
CA VAL A 147 8.58 -5.07 21.67
C VAL A 147 7.96 -6.39 21.26
N LEU A 148 7.63 -6.48 19.98
CA LEU A 148 7.31 -7.74 19.34
C LEU A 148 8.60 -8.50 18.98
N SER A 149 8.89 -9.57 19.71
CA SER A 149 9.94 -10.52 19.35
C SER A 149 9.42 -11.58 18.38
N LEU A 150 10.25 -11.90 17.38
CA LEU A 150 9.93 -12.85 16.30
C LEU A 150 11.03 -13.92 16.22
N ASP A 151 10.73 -15.13 16.67
CA ASP A 151 11.63 -16.26 16.58
C ASP A 151 11.60 -16.88 15.16
N ALA A 152 12.68 -16.61 14.41
CA ALA A 152 12.85 -17.12 13.06
C ALA A 152 13.04 -18.66 13.01
N GLY A 153 13.37 -19.34 14.11
CA GLY A 153 13.36 -20.80 14.23
C GLY A 153 11.95 -21.39 14.37
N ALA A 154 11.01 -20.61 14.91
CA ALA A 154 9.62 -21.00 15.12
C ALA A 154 8.64 -20.38 14.09
N LEU A 155 9.16 -19.78 13.01
CA LEU A 155 8.40 -19.07 11.98
C LEU A 155 7.56 -17.89 12.53
N GLY A 156 8.15 -17.18 13.49
CA GLY A 156 7.57 -16.01 14.17
C GLY A 156 7.04 -14.97 13.20
N ARG A 157 5.75 -14.63 13.35
CA ARG A 157 5.10 -13.54 12.60
C ARG A 157 3.87 -13.02 13.35
N ALA A 158 3.39 -11.85 12.94
CA ALA A 158 2.08 -11.33 13.34
C ALA A 158 1.32 -10.87 12.09
N THR A 159 -0.01 -10.82 12.18
CA THR A 159 -0.89 -10.52 11.05
C THR A 159 -2.04 -9.61 11.45
N ALA A 160 -2.46 -8.70 10.58
CA ALA A 160 -3.63 -7.86 10.80
C ALA A 160 -4.44 -7.70 9.50
N PRO A 161 -5.76 -7.48 9.58
CA PRO A 161 -6.64 -7.41 8.41
C PRO A 161 -6.68 -6.02 7.75
N VAL A 162 -5.53 -5.36 7.61
CA VAL A 162 -5.43 -4.00 7.04
C VAL A 162 -5.96 -3.99 5.62
N LYS A 163 -6.91 -3.11 5.33
CA LYS A 163 -7.52 -2.94 4.01
C LYS A 163 -6.67 -1.97 3.17
N LEU A 164 -5.50 -2.44 2.76
CA LEU A 164 -4.61 -1.70 1.87
C LEU A 164 -4.99 -1.97 0.40
N ASP A 165 -5.05 -0.92 -0.42
CA ASP A 165 -5.18 -1.03 -1.89
C ASP A 165 -3.81 -0.77 -2.55
N GLU A 166 -3.11 -1.84 -2.92
CA GLU A 166 -1.75 -1.76 -3.49
C GLU A 166 -1.74 -1.31 -4.96
N SER A 167 -2.90 -1.00 -5.54
CA SER A 167 -2.96 -0.33 -6.83
C SER A 167 -2.68 1.17 -6.73
N GLY A 168 -2.83 1.76 -5.52
CA GLY A 168 -2.53 3.15 -5.20
C GLY A 168 -1.17 3.34 -4.52
N SER A 169 -0.82 4.61 -4.29
CA SER A 169 0.35 4.98 -3.50
C SER A 169 0.17 4.61 -2.03
N PHE A 170 1.23 4.12 -1.38
CA PHE A 170 1.19 3.80 0.04
C PHE A 170 2.57 3.95 0.69
N THR A 171 2.59 3.99 2.02
CA THR A 171 3.81 4.00 2.82
C THR A 171 3.69 2.98 3.94
N VAL A 172 4.77 2.24 4.20
CA VAL A 172 4.90 1.37 5.38
C VAL A 172 6.19 1.75 6.09
N ALA A 173 6.14 1.86 7.42
CA ALA A 173 7.30 2.26 8.20
C ALA A 173 7.26 1.67 9.61
N GLY A 174 8.42 1.56 10.23
CA GLY A 174 8.55 1.16 11.62
C GLY A 174 9.99 1.03 12.07
N TRP A 175 10.16 0.83 13.37
CA TRP A 175 11.45 0.57 13.99
C TRP A 175 11.75 -0.93 13.99
N VAL A 176 12.98 -1.29 13.65
CA VAL A 176 13.48 -2.66 13.64
C VAL A 176 14.84 -2.72 14.31
N ASN A 177 15.06 -3.76 15.10
CA ASN A 177 16.37 -4.10 15.63
C ASN A 177 16.70 -5.54 15.18
N LEU A 178 17.80 -5.69 14.43
CA LEU A 178 18.24 -6.99 13.92
C LEU A 178 19.30 -7.66 14.81
N GLU A 179 19.72 -7.01 15.90
CA GLU A 179 20.72 -7.54 16.85
C GLU A 179 20.24 -8.81 17.55
N ALA A 180 18.91 -8.97 17.70
CA ALA A 180 18.30 -10.21 18.16
C ALA A 180 18.50 -11.39 17.19
N GLN A 181 19.09 -11.17 16.00
CA GLN A 181 19.35 -12.20 15.00
C GLN A 181 20.82 -12.62 14.99
N SER A 182 21.20 -13.52 15.90
CA SER A 182 22.48 -14.25 15.88
C SER A 182 22.78 -14.95 14.55
N ARG A 183 21.77 -15.10 13.67
CA ARG A 183 21.91 -15.66 12.32
C ARG A 183 22.70 -14.76 11.37
N LEU A 184 22.63 -13.44 11.52
CA LEU A 184 23.34 -12.51 10.63
C LEU A 184 24.86 -12.49 10.87
N GLU A 185 25.32 -13.10 11.98
CA GLU A 185 26.74 -13.34 12.25
C GLU A 185 27.33 -14.42 11.34
N ASP A 186 26.51 -15.36 10.84
CA ASP A 186 26.95 -16.37 9.88
C ASP A 186 27.01 -15.78 8.48
N THR A 187 28.18 -15.28 8.10
CA THR A 187 28.42 -14.71 6.77
C THR A 187 28.68 -15.77 5.70
N THR A 188 28.65 -17.07 6.02
CA THR A 188 28.89 -18.12 5.01
C THR A 188 27.72 -18.29 4.04
N VAL A 189 26.55 -17.78 4.42
CA VAL A 189 25.32 -17.79 3.62
C VAL A 189 24.74 -16.38 3.51
N ALA A 190 23.93 -16.15 2.47
CA ALA A 190 23.19 -14.90 2.33
C ALA A 190 21.92 -14.91 3.20
N HIS A 191 21.57 -13.74 3.75
CA HIS A 191 20.39 -13.55 4.58
C HIS A 191 19.45 -12.51 3.98
N SER A 192 18.14 -12.74 4.13
CA SER A 192 17.13 -11.80 3.68
C SER A 192 15.92 -11.77 4.62
N PRO A 193 16.03 -11.24 5.86
CA PRO A 193 14.88 -11.16 6.76
C PRO A 193 13.88 -10.08 6.31
N THR A 194 12.60 -10.43 6.30
CA THR A 194 11.49 -9.52 5.96
C THR A 194 10.97 -8.82 7.22
N VAL A 195 10.77 -7.50 7.14
CA VAL A 195 10.12 -6.72 8.21
C VAL A 195 8.63 -6.60 7.93
N PHE A 196 8.26 -6.06 6.77
CA PHE A 196 6.86 -5.91 6.36
C PHE A 196 6.61 -6.58 5.03
N SER A 197 5.46 -7.22 4.90
CA SER A 197 4.98 -7.78 3.64
C SER A 197 3.48 -7.96 3.68
N HIS A 198 2.84 -7.86 2.52
CA HIS A 198 1.45 -8.27 2.33
C HIS A 198 1.40 -9.51 1.44
N PRO A 199 1.16 -10.72 1.98
CA PRO A 199 1.15 -11.95 1.20
C PRO A 199 -0.10 -12.07 0.32
N GLY A 200 0.11 -12.43 -0.96
CA GLY A 200 -0.90 -12.98 -1.86
C GLY A 200 -0.92 -14.51 -1.80
N ALA A 201 -1.58 -15.14 -2.78
CA ALA A 201 -1.69 -16.61 -2.85
C ALA A 201 -0.38 -17.27 -3.27
N ASN A 202 0.40 -16.64 -4.16
CA ASN A 202 1.65 -17.17 -4.70
C ASN A 202 2.85 -16.27 -4.42
N ARG A 203 2.63 -14.96 -4.20
CA ARG A 203 3.68 -13.96 -3.97
C ARG A 203 3.16 -12.82 -3.08
N ASN A 204 4.07 -12.12 -2.41
CA ASN A 204 3.74 -10.89 -1.71
C ASN A 204 3.41 -9.77 -2.71
N ALA A 205 2.49 -8.88 -2.37
CA ALA A 205 2.23 -7.65 -3.13
C ALA A 205 3.37 -6.63 -2.93
N PHE A 206 3.89 -6.51 -1.71
CA PHE A 206 5.10 -5.74 -1.41
C PHE A 206 5.96 -6.44 -0.36
N ARG A 207 7.20 -5.98 -0.24
CA ARG A 207 8.14 -6.40 0.80
C ARG A 207 9.06 -5.24 1.18
N LEU A 208 9.28 -5.05 2.48
CA LEU A 208 10.39 -4.26 3.05
C LEU A 208 11.29 -5.21 3.83
N TRP A 209 12.57 -5.32 3.46
CA TRP A 209 13.48 -6.34 3.98
C TRP A 209 14.93 -5.87 4.05
N TYR A 210 15.73 -6.53 4.88
CA TYR A 210 17.19 -6.40 4.90
C TYR A 210 17.80 -7.49 4.03
N ARG A 211 18.87 -7.21 3.30
CA ARG A 211 19.61 -8.17 2.47
C ARG A 211 21.10 -8.10 2.79
N GLN A 212 21.65 -9.25 3.15
CA GLN A 212 23.08 -9.45 3.40
C GLN A 212 23.55 -10.58 2.48
N GLU A 213 24.52 -10.30 1.61
CA GLU A 213 25.09 -11.31 0.71
C GLU A 213 26.09 -12.19 1.45
N ALA A 214 26.33 -13.41 0.94
CA ALA A 214 27.33 -14.31 1.52
C ALA A 214 28.73 -13.67 1.42
N GLY A 215 29.46 -13.70 2.52
CA GLY A 215 30.77 -13.07 2.69
C GLY A 215 30.72 -11.64 3.26
N GLU A 216 29.55 -11.02 3.30
CA GLU A 216 29.39 -9.65 3.79
C GLU A 216 28.95 -9.61 5.25
N SER A 217 29.57 -8.74 6.06
CA SER A 217 29.18 -8.54 7.46
C SER A 217 28.09 -7.48 7.64
N VAL A 218 27.77 -6.73 6.58
CA VAL A 218 26.78 -5.65 6.58
C VAL A 218 26.00 -5.71 5.27
N GLY A 219 24.72 -5.39 5.33
CA GLY A 219 23.77 -5.49 4.22
C GLY A 219 22.97 -4.21 4.01
N ASP A 220 22.08 -4.24 3.03
CA ASP A 220 21.27 -3.11 2.60
C ASP A 220 19.78 -3.31 2.89
N TRP A 221 19.06 -2.20 3.07
CA TRP A 221 17.60 -2.22 3.18
C TRP A 221 16.99 -2.13 1.79
N ASN A 222 15.95 -2.90 1.56
CA ASN A 222 15.32 -3.04 0.26
C ASN A 222 13.81 -2.90 0.42
N PHE A 223 13.20 -2.13 -0.48
CA PHE A 223 11.76 -2.05 -0.62
C PHE A 223 11.36 -2.45 -2.03
N GLY A 224 10.29 -3.23 -2.16
CA GLY A 224 9.88 -3.74 -3.46
C GLY A 224 8.40 -4.02 -3.53
N VAL A 225 7.83 -3.76 -4.71
CA VAL A 225 6.41 -3.97 -5.02
C VAL A 225 6.29 -4.84 -6.27
N TYR A 226 5.35 -5.77 -6.23
CA TYR A 226 5.09 -6.74 -7.30
C TYR A 226 3.78 -6.42 -7.99
N ALA A 227 3.78 -6.40 -9.32
CA ALA A 227 2.61 -5.99 -10.10
C ALA A 227 1.47 -7.03 -10.08
N THR A 228 1.83 -8.30 -9.90
CA THR A 228 0.97 -9.48 -10.07
C THR A 228 1.30 -10.58 -9.07
N ASP A 229 0.27 -11.33 -8.64
CA ASP A 229 0.39 -12.51 -7.79
C ASP A 229 0.78 -13.77 -8.60
N VAL A 230 1.89 -13.65 -9.34
CA VAL A 230 2.55 -14.76 -10.04
C VAL A 230 4.04 -14.67 -9.78
N LEU A 231 4.67 -15.85 -9.67
CA LEU A 231 6.13 -15.95 -9.61
C LEU A 231 6.75 -15.32 -10.87
N GLU A 232 7.91 -14.67 -10.72
CA GLU A 232 8.65 -13.99 -11.81
C GLU A 232 7.89 -12.84 -12.52
N GLY A 233 6.76 -12.39 -11.98
CA GLY A 233 6.05 -11.21 -12.48
C GLY A 233 6.84 -9.90 -12.30
N PRO A 234 6.46 -8.82 -13.01
CA PRO A 234 7.14 -7.53 -12.94
C PRO A 234 7.23 -7.00 -11.51
N ALA A 235 8.40 -6.46 -11.16
CA ALA A 235 8.69 -5.88 -9.86
C ALA A 235 9.37 -4.52 -10.01
N ALA A 236 9.09 -3.62 -9.08
CA ALA A 236 9.90 -2.43 -8.84
C ALA A 236 10.59 -2.62 -7.49
N THR A 237 11.91 -2.40 -7.43
CA THR A 237 12.70 -2.51 -6.21
C THR A 237 13.63 -1.31 -6.08
N THR A 238 13.85 -0.88 -4.84
CA THR A 238 14.83 0.14 -4.48
C THR A 238 15.68 -0.38 -3.32
N VAL A 239 16.88 0.17 -3.20
CA VAL A 239 17.86 -0.16 -2.16
C VAL A 239 18.19 1.12 -1.42
N SER A 240 18.39 1.04 -0.11
CA SER A 240 18.83 2.17 0.70
C SER A 240 20.19 2.67 0.24
N ASP A 241 20.37 4.00 0.29
CA ASP A 241 21.66 4.63 0.01
C ASP A 241 22.71 4.29 1.09
N GLU A 242 22.25 3.93 2.29
CA GLU A 242 23.10 3.52 3.41
C GLU A 242 23.03 2.02 3.65
N VAL A 243 24.18 1.47 4.04
CA VAL A 243 24.35 0.11 4.54
C VAL A 243 24.45 0.23 6.06
N ASN A 244 23.53 -0.37 6.79
CA ASN A 244 23.49 -0.25 8.25
C ASN A 244 23.88 -1.57 8.92
N PRO A 245 24.73 -1.54 9.97
CA PRO A 245 25.00 -2.72 10.78
C PRO A 245 23.70 -3.22 11.41
N PRO A 246 23.55 -4.54 11.61
CA PRO A 246 22.35 -5.12 12.21
C PRO A 246 22.16 -4.73 13.70
N GLY A 247 23.17 -4.11 14.33
CA GLY A 247 23.12 -3.69 15.72
C GLY A 247 22.33 -2.39 15.93
N GLY A 248 21.43 -2.40 16.92
CA GLY A 248 20.64 -1.24 17.32
C GLY A 248 19.35 -1.02 16.54
N TRP A 249 18.60 0.01 16.94
CA TRP A 249 17.32 0.38 16.33
C TRP A 249 17.50 1.20 15.07
N ILE A 250 16.84 0.76 13.99
CA ILE A 250 16.79 1.44 12.70
C ILE A 250 15.33 1.72 12.36
N HIS A 251 15.03 2.96 11.96
CA HIS A 251 13.73 3.30 11.39
C HIS A 251 13.76 3.06 9.89
N VAL A 252 12.93 2.16 9.41
CA VAL A 252 12.81 1.84 7.99
C VAL A 252 11.47 2.36 7.46
N ALA A 253 11.49 2.93 6.27
CA ALA A 253 10.29 3.37 5.57
C ALA A 253 10.40 2.96 4.10
N GLY A 254 9.30 2.46 3.53
CA GLY A 254 9.16 2.19 2.11
C GLY A 254 7.95 2.94 1.57
N VAL A 255 8.15 3.70 0.49
CA VAL A 255 7.10 4.49 -0.17
C VAL A 255 6.91 3.97 -1.59
N PHE A 256 5.69 3.59 -1.93
CA PHE A 256 5.29 3.32 -3.30
C PHE A 256 4.43 4.47 -3.82
N ASP A 257 4.82 5.05 -4.95
CA ASP A 257 4.03 6.03 -5.68
C ASP A 257 3.41 5.38 -6.92
N SER A 258 2.07 5.29 -6.97
CA SER A 258 1.35 4.68 -8.09
C SER A 258 1.34 5.53 -9.36
N ALA A 259 1.45 6.86 -9.23
CA ALA A 259 1.45 7.78 -10.37
C ALA A 259 2.74 7.63 -11.18
N ASP A 260 3.88 7.65 -10.48
CA ASP A 260 5.21 7.50 -11.09
C ASP A 260 5.71 6.06 -11.16
N ARG A 261 4.99 5.11 -10.52
CA ARG A 261 5.37 3.69 -10.36
C ARG A 261 6.76 3.54 -9.75
N SER A 262 7.10 4.41 -8.82
CA SER A 262 8.40 4.42 -8.17
C SER A 262 8.29 3.86 -6.76
N ALA A 263 9.35 3.19 -6.32
CA ALA A 263 9.55 2.77 -4.94
C ALA A 263 10.74 3.56 -4.39
N LYS A 264 10.62 4.06 -3.16
CA LYS A 264 11.68 4.77 -2.44
C LYS A 264 11.82 4.20 -1.03
#